data_AF-R6R8M3-F1
#
_entry.id   AF-R6R8M3-F1
#
_cell.length_a   1.000
_cell.length_b   1.000
_cell.length_c   1.000
_cell.angle_alpha   90.00
_cell.angle_beta   90.00
_cell.angle_gamma   90.00
#
_symmetry.space_group_name_H-M   'P 1'
#
loop_
_entity.id
_entity.type
_entity.pdbx_description
1 polymer ?
#
loop_
_entity_poly.entity_id
_entity_poly.type
_entity_poly.pdbx_seq_one_letter_code
_entity_poly.pdbx_strand_id
1 'polypeptide(L)'
;MNYEKLISDVNLAFAGNQFEVSLKKAQEAINKDDSKAEGYVCAGKAALSLGSAEMAEHYFKTATEKDKNNGNIFFLLGYAQAMSGHSSKTVQSLTRALESNCDTSVKGQIYKMISMINTEQGDYGNALTNLSQAEDYIGLDYEILQQRAVCLLLCSARLYPHDKRTFKRCGRCSVCLPERTCRGSHF
;
A
#
# COMPACT_ATOMS: atom_id res chain seq x y z
N MET A 1 19.86 22.70 21.12
CA MET A 1 19.66 21.24 21.00
C MET A 1 20.18 20.78 19.64
N ASN A 2 20.86 19.63 19.55
CA ASN A 2 21.37 19.06 18.30
C ASN A 2 20.24 18.38 17.51
N TYR A 3 20.32 18.35 16.18
CA TYR A 3 19.33 17.71 15.30
C TYR A 3 19.16 16.22 15.64
N GLU A 4 20.25 15.48 15.79
CA GLU A 4 20.20 14.05 16.10
C GLU A 4 19.52 13.78 17.45
N LYS A 5 19.75 14.65 18.43
CA LYS A 5 19.06 14.56 19.72
C LYS A 5 17.56 14.80 19.56
N LEU A 6 17.16 15.79 18.75
CA LEU A 6 15.75 16.03 18.44
C LEU A 6 15.11 14.79 17.81
N ILE A 7 15.74 14.19 16.81
CA ILE A 7 15.26 12.94 16.18
C ILE A 7 15.15 11.80 17.20
N SER A 8 16.13 11.64 18.08
CA SER A 8 16.05 10.62 19.15
C SER A 8 14.86 10.87 20.08
N ASP A 9 14.61 12.12 20.49
CA ASP A 9 13.48 12.49 21.33
C ASP A 9 12.14 12.25 20.60
N VAL A 10 12.09 12.51 19.29
CA VAL A 10 10.93 12.23 18.43
C VAL A 10 10.61 10.73 18.42
N ASN A 11 11.61 9.89 18.14
CA ASN A 11 11.44 8.45 18.08
C ASN A 11 11.03 7.87 19.44
N LEU A 12 11.57 8.40 20.53
CA LEU A 12 11.20 8.00 21.89
C LEU A 12 9.73 8.37 22.19
N ALA A 13 9.32 9.60 21.87
CA ALA A 13 7.93 10.03 22.04
C ALA A 13 6.96 9.19 21.19
N PHE A 14 7.33 8.90 19.94
CA PHE A 14 6.53 8.07 19.04
C PHE A 14 6.37 6.64 19.58
N ALA A 15 7.46 6.02 20.04
CA ALA A 15 7.43 4.69 20.65
C ALA A 15 6.59 4.67 21.95
N GLY A 16 6.54 5.79 22.66
CA GLY A 16 5.68 6.00 23.83
C GLY A 16 4.21 6.29 23.52
N ASN A 17 3.78 6.24 22.26
CA ASN A 17 2.45 6.66 21.78
C ASN A 17 2.09 8.12 22.08
N GLN A 18 3.10 8.97 22.32
CA GLN A 18 2.92 10.41 22.55
C GLN A 18 3.01 11.14 21.21
N PHE A 19 2.03 10.93 20.34
CA PHE A 19 2.10 11.35 18.94
C PHE A 19 2.11 12.88 18.77
N GLU A 20 1.40 13.63 19.61
CA GLU A 20 1.43 15.10 19.60
C GLU A 20 2.82 15.63 19.99
N VAL A 21 3.44 15.02 21.00
CA VAL A 21 4.80 15.38 21.45
C VAL A 21 5.81 15.04 20.35
N SER A 22 5.69 13.85 19.76
CA SER A 22 6.48 13.41 18.61
C SER A 22 6.39 14.39 17.46
N LEU A 23 5.17 14.80 17.08
CA LEU A 23 4.95 15.75 16.00
C LEU A 23 5.59 17.12 16.30
N LYS A 24 5.41 17.64 17.52
CA LYS A 24 6.02 18.91 17.93
C LYS A 24 7.55 18.85 17.86
N LYS A 25 8.14 17.77 18.36
CA LYS A 25 9.59 17.55 18.32
C LYS A 25 10.11 17.38 16.89
N ALA A 26 9.33 16.74 16.02
CA ALA A 26 9.69 16.59 14.61
C ALA A 26 9.68 17.96 13.90
N GLN A 27 8.72 18.82 14.22
CA GLN A 27 8.68 20.19 13.72
C GLN A 27 9.86 21.04 14.25
N GLU A 28 10.26 20.85 15.51
CA GLU A 28 11.49 21.44 16.06
C GLU A 28 12.73 20.95 15.29
N ALA A 29 12.80 19.67 14.92
CA ALA A 29 13.87 19.10 14.10
C ALA A 29 13.91 19.71 12.69
N ILE A 30 12.75 19.83 12.04
CA ILE A 30 12.62 20.48 10.72
C ILE A 30 13.07 21.94 10.78
N ASN A 31 12.64 22.70 11.80
CA ASN A 31 13.05 24.09 11.96
C ASN A 31 14.56 24.24 12.23
N LYS A 32 15.19 23.18 12.77
CA LYS A 32 16.63 23.16 13.04
C LYS A 32 17.44 22.87 11.78
N ASP A 33 16.96 21.98 10.93
CA ASP A 33 17.58 21.59 9.65
C ASP A 33 16.50 21.05 8.70
N ASP A 34 16.06 21.90 7.78
CA ASP A 34 14.99 21.62 6.81
C ASP A 34 15.51 20.90 5.54
N SER A 35 16.82 20.66 5.46
CA SER A 35 17.44 19.96 4.34
C SER A 35 17.30 18.44 4.45
N LYS A 36 17.04 17.93 5.66
CA LYS A 36 17.02 16.50 5.98
C LYS A 36 15.61 15.92 5.90
N ALA A 37 15.46 14.82 5.16
CA ALA A 37 14.19 14.11 5.00
C ALA A 37 13.65 13.52 6.32
N GLU A 38 14.52 13.09 7.24
CA GLU A 38 14.17 12.35 8.44
C GLU A 38 13.16 13.07 9.34
N GLY A 39 13.35 14.37 9.58
CA GLY A 39 12.42 15.18 10.37
C GLY A 39 11.01 15.21 9.77
N TYR A 40 10.90 15.33 8.45
CA TYR A 40 9.63 15.25 7.73
C TYR A 40 9.02 13.85 7.79
N VAL A 41 9.82 12.79 7.67
CA VAL A 41 9.35 11.41 7.83
C VAL A 41 8.75 11.20 9.21
N CYS A 42 9.42 11.65 10.28
CA CYS A 42 8.90 11.50 11.63
C CYS A 42 7.63 12.32 11.86
N ALA A 43 7.55 13.55 11.33
CA ALA A 43 6.33 14.36 11.38
C ALA A 43 5.17 13.67 10.66
N GLY A 44 5.41 13.12 9.47
CA GLY A 44 4.39 12.39 8.71
C GLY A 44 3.90 11.12 9.43
N LYS A 45 4.80 10.35 10.05
CA LYS A 45 4.44 9.18 10.86
C LYS A 45 3.57 9.58 12.06
N ALA A 46 3.96 10.63 12.79
CA ALA A 46 3.19 11.14 13.91
C ALA A 46 1.80 11.64 13.47
N ALA A 47 1.72 12.34 12.35
CA ALA A 47 0.45 12.81 11.78
C ALA A 47 -0.49 11.66 11.39
N LEU A 48 0.03 10.57 10.80
CA LEU A 48 -0.77 9.36 10.54
C LEU A 48 -1.32 8.74 11.83
N SER A 49 -0.49 8.64 12.87
CA SER A 49 -0.92 8.11 14.17
C SER A 49 -1.97 8.98 14.87
N LEU A 50 -2.02 10.27 14.54
CA LEU A 50 -3.06 11.21 14.97
C LEU A 50 -4.30 11.20 14.06
N GLY A 51 -4.35 10.33 13.04
CA GLY A 51 -5.46 10.21 12.10
C GLY A 51 -5.50 11.30 11.02
N SER A 52 -4.47 12.13 10.92
CA SER A 52 -4.39 13.24 9.94
C SER A 52 -3.61 12.81 8.69
N ALA A 53 -4.26 12.03 7.82
CA ALA A 53 -3.64 11.48 6.61
C ALA A 53 -3.21 12.56 5.61
N GLU A 54 -3.95 13.66 5.50
CA GLU A 54 -3.64 14.78 4.59
C GLU A 54 -2.37 15.52 5.03
N MET A 55 -2.22 15.73 6.34
CA MET A 55 -1.00 16.31 6.92
C MET A 55 0.19 15.39 6.69
N ALA A 56 0.00 14.08 6.85
CA ALA A 56 1.04 13.11 6.59
C ALA A 56 1.45 13.08 5.10
N GLU A 57 0.49 13.13 4.17
CA GLU A 57 0.76 13.25 2.72
C GLU A 57 1.64 14.47 2.45
N HIS A 58 1.34 15.62 3.06
CA HIS A 58 2.16 16.82 2.91
C HIS A 58 3.59 16.63 3.40
N TYR A 59 3.77 16.12 4.63
CA TYR A 59 5.10 15.88 5.19
C TYR A 59 5.91 14.86 4.37
N PHE A 60 5.30 13.73 3.98
CA PHE A 60 5.99 12.73 3.18
C PHE A 60 6.32 13.21 1.78
N LYS A 61 5.46 14.04 1.16
CA LYS A 61 5.77 14.66 -0.13
C LYS A 61 7.05 15.50 -0.02
N THR A 62 7.16 16.36 0.98
CA THR A 62 8.40 17.12 1.21
C THR A 62 9.58 16.19 1.51
N ALA A 63 9.40 15.13 2.29
CA ALA A 63 10.45 14.16 2.55
C ALA A 63 10.99 13.50 1.25
N THR A 64 10.13 13.14 0.30
CA THR A 64 10.55 12.59 -1.00
C THR A 64 11.32 13.60 -1.87
N GLU A 65 11.09 14.90 -1.68
CA GLU A 65 11.83 15.94 -2.39
C GLU A 65 13.25 16.10 -1.82
N LYS A 66 13.42 15.87 -0.51
CA LYS A 66 14.71 15.93 0.19
C LYS A 66 15.56 14.68 -0.03
N ASP A 67 14.93 13.51 -0.13
CA ASP A 67 15.60 12.24 -0.41
C ASP A 67 14.86 11.45 -1.50
N LYS A 68 15.26 11.70 -2.75
CA LYS A 68 14.60 11.15 -3.95
C LYS A 68 14.93 9.69 -4.24
N ASN A 69 15.92 9.11 -3.55
CA ASN A 69 16.40 7.74 -3.81
C ASN A 69 15.90 6.73 -2.79
N ASN A 70 15.23 7.20 -1.73
CA ASN A 70 14.75 6.37 -0.65
C ASN A 70 13.32 5.89 -0.93
N GLY A 71 13.21 4.64 -1.42
CA GLY A 71 11.93 4.04 -1.77
C GLY A 71 10.98 3.89 -0.58
N ASN A 72 11.49 3.78 0.65
CA ASN A 72 10.66 3.66 1.84
C ASN A 72 9.84 4.94 2.11
N ILE A 73 10.37 6.12 1.75
CA ILE A 73 9.63 7.37 1.90
C ILE A 73 8.47 7.45 0.89
N PHE A 74 8.71 7.01 -0.35
CA PHE A 74 7.64 6.90 -1.36
C PHE A 74 6.54 5.92 -0.94
N PHE A 75 6.91 4.82 -0.27
CA PHE A 75 5.93 3.91 0.32
C PHE A 75 5.08 4.61 1.39
N LEU A 76 5.69 5.36 2.32
CA LEU A 76 4.95 6.12 3.34
C LEU A 76 4.03 7.17 2.73
N LEU A 77 4.47 7.85 1.66
CA LEU A 77 3.63 8.76 0.89
C LEU A 77 2.44 8.05 0.26
N GLY A 78 2.66 6.90 -0.40
CA GLY A 78 1.60 6.09 -0.98
C GLY A 78 0.61 5.58 0.07
N TYR A 79 1.10 5.20 1.25
CA TYR A 79 0.28 4.80 2.38
C TYR A 79 -0.60 5.95 2.89
N ALA A 80 -0.04 7.14 3.09
CA ALA A 80 -0.84 8.31 3.48
C ALA A 80 -1.91 8.68 2.43
N GLN A 81 -1.56 8.63 1.14
CA GLN A 81 -2.50 8.87 0.04
C GLN A 81 -3.63 7.84 0.01
N ALA A 82 -3.35 6.58 0.33
CA ALA A 82 -4.37 5.54 0.43
C ALA A 82 -5.36 5.84 1.56
N MET A 83 -4.84 6.25 2.72
CA MET A 83 -5.66 6.63 3.88
C MET A 83 -6.53 7.87 3.63
N SER A 84 -6.09 8.80 2.78
CA SER A 84 -6.88 9.94 2.31
C SER A 84 -7.81 9.63 1.12
N GLY A 85 -7.87 8.39 0.65
CA GLY A 85 -8.75 7.98 -0.47
C GLY A 85 -8.27 8.40 -1.87
N HIS A 86 -7.01 8.81 -2.02
CA HIS A 86 -6.42 9.25 -3.30
C HIS A 86 -5.85 8.07 -4.12
N SER A 87 -6.65 7.06 -4.46
CA SER A 87 -6.18 5.79 -5.06
C SER A 87 -5.31 5.95 -6.31
N SER A 88 -5.56 6.95 -7.16
CA SER A 88 -4.74 7.21 -8.36
C SER A 88 -3.34 7.72 -8.06
N LYS A 89 -3.17 8.52 -6.98
CA LYS A 89 -1.85 8.97 -6.51
C LYS A 89 -1.13 7.84 -5.77
N THR A 90 -1.88 7.04 -5.00
CA THR A 90 -1.33 5.89 -4.27
C THR A 90 -0.54 4.97 -5.18
N VAL A 91 -1.12 4.52 -6.29
CA VAL A 91 -0.43 3.60 -7.22
C VAL A 91 0.85 4.24 -7.79
N GLN A 92 0.84 5.53 -8.10
CA GLN A 92 2.03 6.24 -8.60
C GLN A 92 3.15 6.26 -7.54
N SER A 93 2.84 6.64 -6.30
CA SER A 93 3.82 6.68 -5.22
C SER A 93 4.37 5.30 -4.88
N LEU A 94 3.50 4.28 -4.84
CA LEU A 94 3.90 2.90 -4.57
C LEU A 94 4.76 2.31 -5.71
N THR A 95 4.44 2.62 -6.97
CA THR A 95 5.28 2.23 -8.12
C THR A 95 6.64 2.90 -8.03
N ARG A 96 6.67 4.20 -7.67
CA ARG A 96 7.93 4.92 -7.48
C ARG A 96 8.77 4.34 -6.34
N ALA A 97 8.13 3.84 -5.29
CA ALA A 97 8.80 3.13 -4.21
C ALA A 97 9.49 1.85 -4.70
N LEU A 98 8.85 1.05 -5.58
CA LEU A 98 9.45 -0.15 -6.18
C LEU A 98 10.61 0.16 -7.13
N GLU A 99 10.52 1.25 -7.88
CA GLU A 99 11.59 1.74 -8.76
C GLU A 99 12.79 2.29 -7.98
N SER A 100 12.53 2.76 -6.75
CA SER A 100 13.53 3.30 -5.84
C SER A 100 14.01 2.21 -4.87
N ASN A 101 15.12 2.43 -4.18
CA ASN A 101 15.69 1.41 -3.29
C ASN A 101 14.85 1.29 -1.99
N CYS A 102 13.70 0.62 -2.05
CA CYS A 102 12.89 0.25 -0.88
C CYS A 102 13.25 -1.14 -0.36
N ASP A 103 13.00 -1.34 0.93
CA ASP A 103 13.30 -2.61 1.59
C ASP A 103 12.45 -3.75 1.06
N THR A 104 12.99 -4.97 1.09
CA THR A 104 12.32 -6.20 0.64
C THR A 104 10.95 -6.40 1.32
N SER A 105 10.85 -6.11 2.62
CA SER A 105 9.60 -6.19 3.37
C SER A 105 8.56 -5.17 2.91
N VAL A 106 9.00 -4.00 2.45
CA VAL A 106 8.15 -2.94 1.91
C VAL A 106 7.61 -3.33 0.53
N LYS A 107 8.40 -4.02 -0.30
CA LYS A 107 7.95 -4.51 -1.61
C LYS A 107 6.71 -5.40 -1.51
N GLY A 108 6.72 -6.38 -0.59
CA GLY A 108 5.55 -7.25 -0.37
C GLY A 108 4.31 -6.47 0.05
N GLN A 109 4.46 -5.47 0.93
CA GLN A 109 3.34 -4.61 1.35
C GLN A 109 2.81 -3.75 0.19
N ILE A 110 3.70 -3.20 -0.64
CA ILE A 110 3.31 -2.45 -1.84
C ILE A 110 2.43 -3.32 -2.75
N TYR A 111 2.85 -4.57 -3.02
CA TYR A 111 2.08 -5.47 -3.87
C TYR A 111 0.70 -5.81 -3.28
N LYS A 112 0.59 -5.98 -1.96
CA LYS A 112 -0.72 -6.13 -1.29
C LYS A 112 -1.61 -4.91 -1.50
N MET A 113 -1.08 -3.70 -1.32
CA MET A 113 -1.84 -2.47 -1.50
C MET A 113 -2.29 -2.27 -2.95
N ILE A 114 -1.42 -2.50 -3.94
CA ILE A 114 -1.77 -2.40 -5.36
C ILE A 114 -2.82 -3.46 -5.73
N SER A 115 -2.73 -4.67 -5.17
CA SER A 115 -3.74 -5.71 -5.35
C SER A 115 -5.13 -5.27 -4.88
N MET A 116 -5.22 -4.65 -3.69
CA MET A 116 -6.48 -4.12 -3.18
C MET A 116 -7.08 -3.08 -4.14
N ILE A 117 -6.27 -2.12 -4.60
CA ILE A 117 -6.71 -1.09 -5.53
C ILE A 117 -7.18 -1.69 -6.86
N ASN A 118 -6.46 -2.68 -7.40
CA ASN A 118 -6.86 -3.38 -8.62
C ASN A 118 -8.17 -4.16 -8.41
N THR A 119 -8.36 -4.76 -7.23
CA THR A 119 -9.60 -5.48 -6.87
C THR A 119 -10.80 -4.52 -6.84
N GLU A 120 -10.63 -3.34 -6.23
CA GLU A 120 -11.66 -2.28 -6.19
C GLU A 120 -12.01 -1.77 -7.59
N GLN A 121 -11.02 -1.67 -8.48
CA GLN A 121 -11.21 -1.29 -9.88
C GLN A 121 -11.80 -2.43 -10.74
N GLY A 122 -11.91 -3.64 -10.18
CA GLY A 122 -12.38 -4.84 -10.86
C GLY A 122 -11.38 -5.44 -11.83
N ASP A 123 -10.11 -5.06 -11.76
CA ASP A 123 -8.99 -5.66 -12.48
C ASP A 123 -8.42 -6.86 -11.71
N TYR A 124 -9.24 -7.91 -11.64
CA TYR A 124 -8.95 -9.10 -10.84
C TYR A 124 -7.71 -9.87 -11.33
N GLY A 125 -7.37 -9.78 -12.62
CA GLY A 125 -6.19 -10.45 -13.17
C GLY A 125 -4.89 -9.83 -12.64
N ASN A 126 -4.82 -8.50 -12.67
CA ASN A 126 -3.68 -7.79 -12.09
C ASN A 126 -3.68 -7.89 -10.56
N ALA A 127 -4.83 -7.91 -9.90
CA ALA A 127 -4.91 -8.13 -8.45
C ALA A 127 -4.25 -9.48 -8.04
N LEU A 128 -4.65 -10.59 -8.68
CA LEU A 128 -4.08 -11.91 -8.39
C LEU A 128 -2.57 -11.98 -8.68
N THR A 129 -2.12 -11.33 -9.76
CA THR A 129 -0.69 -11.25 -10.09
C THR A 129 0.10 -10.54 -8.98
N ASN A 130 -0.40 -9.40 -8.50
CA ASN A 130 0.23 -8.67 -7.41
C ASN A 130 0.21 -9.47 -6.09
N LEU A 131 -0.84 -10.26 -5.82
CA LEU A 131 -0.86 -11.14 -4.63
C LEU A 131 0.20 -12.23 -4.68
N SER A 132 0.47 -12.78 -5.86
CA SER A 132 1.59 -13.72 -6.03
C SER A 132 2.94 -13.05 -5.87
N GLN A 133 3.12 -11.83 -6.41
CA GLN A 133 4.33 -11.05 -6.15
C GLN A 133 4.50 -10.75 -4.65
N ALA A 134 3.43 -10.38 -3.95
CA ALA A 134 3.48 -10.18 -2.50
C ALA A 134 3.96 -11.45 -1.78
N GLU A 135 3.38 -12.61 -2.11
CA GLU A 135 3.76 -13.91 -1.55
C GLU A 135 5.25 -14.23 -1.76
N ASP A 136 5.83 -13.90 -2.92
CA ASP A 136 7.25 -14.12 -3.20
C ASP A 136 8.16 -13.32 -2.23
N TYR A 137 7.72 -12.16 -1.75
CA TYR A 137 8.50 -11.28 -0.86
C TYR A 137 8.28 -11.54 0.63
N ILE A 138 7.03 -11.75 1.06
CA ILE A 138 6.66 -11.87 2.48
C ILE A 138 6.27 -13.29 2.89
N GLY A 139 6.20 -14.23 1.95
CA GLY A 139 5.65 -15.56 2.16
C GLY A 139 4.12 -15.54 2.18
N LEU A 140 3.53 -16.73 2.29
CA LEU A 140 2.08 -16.88 2.40
C LEU A 140 1.62 -16.47 3.80
N ASP A 141 0.92 -15.35 3.90
CA ASP A 141 0.27 -14.89 5.12
C ASP A 141 -1.27 -14.96 5.02
N TYR A 142 -1.95 -14.78 6.16
CA TYR A 142 -3.40 -14.84 6.22
C TYR A 142 -4.06 -13.69 5.41
N GLU A 143 -3.39 -12.54 5.28
CA GLU A 143 -3.90 -11.37 4.57
C GLU A 143 -3.94 -11.60 3.05
N ILE A 144 -2.88 -12.18 2.48
CA ILE A 144 -2.83 -12.57 1.06
C ILE A 144 -3.96 -13.55 0.76
N LEU A 145 -4.17 -14.56 1.63
CA LEU A 145 -5.25 -15.53 1.45
C LEU A 145 -6.63 -14.85 1.49
N GLN A 146 -6.86 -13.94 2.44
CA GLN A 146 -8.11 -13.18 2.52
C GLN A 146 -8.33 -12.31 1.28
N GLN A 147 -7.31 -11.56 0.85
CA GLN A 147 -7.41 -10.72 -0.34
C GLN A 147 -7.66 -11.55 -1.61
N ARG A 148 -7.01 -12.71 -1.76
CA ARG A 148 -7.26 -13.64 -2.88
C ARG A 148 -8.71 -14.14 -2.86
N ALA A 149 -9.20 -14.56 -1.71
CA ALA A 149 -10.57 -15.04 -1.57
C ALA A 149 -11.59 -13.96 -1.95
N VAL A 150 -11.40 -12.73 -1.47
CA VAL A 150 -12.25 -11.57 -1.81
C VAL A 150 -12.19 -11.29 -3.31
N CYS A 151 -10.99 -11.25 -3.90
CA CYS A 151 -10.81 -11.03 -5.33
C CYS A 151 -11.54 -12.08 -6.19
N LEU A 152 -11.44 -13.37 -5.83
CA LEU A 152 -12.13 -14.46 -6.55
C LEU A 152 -13.65 -14.42 -6.36
N LEU A 153 -14.12 -14.07 -5.15
CA LEU A 153 -15.54 -13.90 -4.88
C LEU A 153 -16.13 -12.78 -5.73
N LEU A 154 -15.49 -11.60 -5.75
CA LEU A 154 -15.94 -10.46 -6.55
C LEU A 154 -15.85 -10.73 -8.07
N CYS A 155 -14.84 -11.48 -8.50
CA CYS A 155 -14.73 -11.92 -9.89
C CYS A 155 -15.91 -12.83 -10.30
N SER A 156 -16.21 -13.83 -9.48
CA SER A 156 -17.30 -14.78 -9.76
C SER A 156 -18.68 -14.11 -9.67
N ALA A 157 -18.92 -13.24 -8.68
CA ALA A 157 -20.17 -12.48 -8.58
C ALA A 157 -20.40 -11.57 -9.81
N ARG A 158 -19.34 -11.03 -10.41
CA ARG A 158 -19.42 -10.23 -11.64
C ARG A 158 -19.68 -11.08 -12.89
N LEU A 159 -19.22 -12.34 -12.91
CA LEU A 159 -19.46 -13.30 -13.99
C LEU A 159 -20.86 -13.92 -13.93
N TYR A 160 -21.40 -14.07 -12.72
CA TYR A 160 -22.73 -14.63 -12.46
C TYR A 160 -23.59 -13.65 -11.68
N PRO A 161 -23.92 -12.46 -12.24
CA PRO A 161 -24.99 -11.68 -11.67
C PRO A 161 -26.26 -12.56 -11.72
N HIS A 162 -27.13 -12.48 -10.72
CA HIS A 162 -28.37 -13.27 -10.62
C HIS A 162 -29.37 -13.07 -11.79
N ASP A 163 -28.95 -12.45 -12.89
CA ASP A 163 -29.71 -12.19 -14.09
C ASP A 163 -29.50 -13.29 -15.14
N LYS A 164 -30.57 -14.03 -15.43
CA LYS A 164 -30.58 -15.31 -16.17
C LYS A 164 -30.19 -15.23 -17.67
N ARG A 165 -29.58 -14.16 -18.20
CA ARG A 165 -29.53 -13.96 -19.67
C ARG A 165 -28.28 -13.38 -20.33
N THR A 166 -27.19 -13.09 -19.65
CA THR A 166 -26.03 -12.46 -20.32
C THR A 166 -24.72 -13.17 -20.03
N PHE A 167 -24.57 -14.34 -20.65
CA PHE A 167 -23.28 -15.04 -20.77
C PHE A 167 -22.37 -14.29 -21.77
N LYS A 168 -21.80 -13.15 -21.35
CA LYS A 168 -20.64 -12.57 -22.04
C LYS A 168 -19.39 -13.01 -21.29
N ARG A 169 -18.72 -14.03 -21.83
CA ARG A 169 -17.37 -14.46 -21.44
C ARG A 169 -16.49 -13.24 -21.18
N CYS A 170 -16.11 -13.01 -19.92
CA CYS A 170 -15.04 -12.08 -19.61
C CYS A 170 -13.71 -12.76 -20.02
N GLY A 171 -13.26 -12.48 -21.24
CA GLY A 171 -12.09 -13.12 -21.87
C GLY A 171 -10.73 -12.77 -21.27
N ARG A 172 -10.64 -12.45 -19.97
CA ARG A 172 -9.37 -12.11 -19.28
C ARG A 172 -9.12 -12.85 -17.96
N CYS A 173 -10.03 -13.71 -17.50
CA CYS A 173 -9.73 -14.59 -16.36
C CYS A 173 -9.15 -15.92 -16.86
N SER A 174 -7.83 -15.97 -17.04
CA SER A 174 -7.09 -17.22 -17.30
C SER A 174 -6.97 -18.13 -16.05
N VAL A 175 -7.55 -17.72 -14.92
CA VAL A 175 -7.53 -18.45 -13.64
C VAL A 175 -8.83 -19.23 -13.40
N CYS A 176 -9.62 -19.50 -14.43
CA CYS A 176 -10.58 -20.60 -14.35
C CYS A 176 -9.80 -21.89 -14.61
N LEU A 177 -9.59 -22.67 -13.55
CA LEU A 177 -9.08 -24.05 -13.58
C LEU A 177 -9.53 -24.77 -14.86
N PRO A 178 -8.64 -25.46 -15.60
CA PRO A 178 -9.07 -26.20 -16.76
C PRO A 178 -10.05 -27.28 -16.30
N GLU A 179 -11.30 -27.21 -16.77
CA GLU A 179 -12.25 -28.32 -16.70
C GLU A 179 -11.65 -29.52 -17.44
N ARG A 180 -10.83 -30.30 -16.74
CA ARG A 180 -10.56 -31.67 -17.14
C ARG A 180 -11.75 -32.49 -16.67
N THR A 181 -12.44 -33.03 -17.67
CA THR A 181 -13.27 -34.24 -17.65
C THR A 181 -14.61 -34.18 -16.94
N CYS A 182 -15.63 -33.68 -17.65
CA CYS A 182 -16.92 -34.38 -17.72
C CYS A 182 -17.09 -34.96 -19.12
N ARG A 183 -16.41 -36.10 -19.38
CA ARG A 183 -16.80 -36.98 -20.48
C ARG A 183 -17.96 -37.84 -20.00
N GLY A 184 -19.13 -37.61 -20.60
CA GLY A 184 -20.08 -38.65 -21.01
C GLY A 184 -20.84 -39.42 -19.94
N SER A 185 -22.17 -39.32 -20.01
CA SER A 185 -22.99 -40.51 -20.29
C SER A 185 -24.40 -40.07 -20.68
N HIS A 186 -24.71 -40.24 -21.96
CA HIS A 186 -26.08 -40.44 -22.42
C HIS A 186 -26.62 -41.72 -21.77
N PHE A 187 -27.81 -41.63 -21.19
CA PHE A 187 -28.86 -42.65 -21.24
C PHE A 187 -30.21 -41.94 -21.18
#